data_AF-A0A317UE77-F1
#
_entry.id   AF-A0A317UE77-F1
#
_cell.length_a   1.000
_cell.length_b   1.000
_cell.length_c   1.000
_cell.angle_alpha   90.00
_cell.angle_beta   90.00
_cell.angle_gamma   90.00
#
_symmetry.space_group_name_H-M   'P 1'
#
loop_
_entity.id
_entity.type
_entity.pdbx_description
1 polymer ?
#
loop_
_entity_poly.entity_id
_entity_poly.type
_entity_poly.pdbx_seq_one_letter_code
_entity_poly.pdbx_strand_id
1 'polypeptide(L)'
;MKYTLKQRLDIGRRIYEGELTRFQAAEEYGINDNTARNYMWLYRDTNHLPPKNAGRKRITDASKTPQTIEAKQPDFESYESMTKEELIQALIQARITEARLKKGYEVKGDGSVIHYSSKNIK
;
A
#
# COMPACT_ATOMS: atom_id res chain seq x y z
N MET A 1 -15.27 -32.45 14.97
CA MET A 1 -14.39 -31.83 13.95
C MET A 1 -14.02 -32.89 12.93
N LYS A 2 -14.16 -32.63 11.62
CA LYS A 2 -13.92 -33.64 10.54
C LYS A 2 -12.46 -34.13 10.44
N TYR A 3 -11.48 -33.29 10.77
CA TYR A 3 -10.05 -33.59 10.58
C TYR A 3 -9.26 -33.53 11.88
N THR A 4 -8.28 -34.41 12.02
CA THR A 4 -7.32 -34.45 13.14
C THR A 4 -6.31 -33.31 13.05
N LEU A 5 -5.62 -32.99 14.16
CA LEU A 5 -4.64 -31.90 14.19
C LEU A 5 -3.55 -32.05 13.12
N LYS A 6 -3.02 -33.26 12.96
CA LYS A 6 -1.98 -33.57 11.97
C LYS A 6 -2.46 -33.33 10.53
N GLN A 7 -3.70 -33.73 10.22
CA GLN A 7 -4.31 -33.48 8.91
C GLN A 7 -4.53 -31.99 8.64
N ARG A 8 -4.91 -31.21 9.67
CA ARG A 8 -5.08 -29.76 9.52
C ARG A 8 -3.76 -29.07 9.21
N LEU A 9 -2.68 -29.49 9.87
CA LEU A 9 -1.33 -28.97 9.60
C LEU A 9 -0.87 -29.33 8.19
N ASP A 10 -1.14 -30.54 7.72
CA ASP A 10 -0.80 -30.97 6.36
C ASP A 10 -1.56 -30.15 5.30
N ILE A 11 -2.89 -30.01 5.45
CA ILE A 11 -3.71 -29.15 4.57
C ILE A 11 -3.20 -27.70 4.60
N GLY A 12 -2.88 -27.19 5.80
CA GLY A 12 -2.32 -25.85 5.98
C GLY A 12 -0.99 -25.64 5.28
N ARG A 13 -0.09 -26.65 5.33
CA ARG A 13 1.19 -26.66 4.62
C ARG A 13 0.98 -26.54 3.12
N ARG A 14 0.15 -27.41 2.53
CA ARG A 14 -0.14 -27.42 1.08
C ARG A 14 -0.64 -26.05 0.58
N ILE A 15 -1.49 -25.39 1.37
CA ILE A 15 -1.98 -24.03 1.07
C ILE A 15 -0.87 -22.98 1.21
N TYR A 16 -0.02 -23.10 2.24
CA TYR A 16 1.08 -22.17 2.48
C TYR A 16 2.18 -22.28 1.42
N GLU A 17 2.52 -23.47 0.97
CA GLU A 17 3.49 -23.72 -0.11
C GLU A 17 2.92 -23.32 -1.48
N GLY A 18 1.59 -23.29 -1.61
CA GLY A 18 0.89 -22.89 -2.83
C GLY A 18 0.59 -24.05 -3.77
N GLU A 19 0.70 -25.29 -3.30
CA GLU A 19 0.24 -26.49 -4.02
C GLU A 19 -1.26 -26.44 -4.30
N LEU A 20 -2.01 -25.88 -3.35
CA LEU A 20 -3.45 -25.77 -3.41
C LEU A 20 -3.89 -24.36 -3.03
N THR A 21 -4.83 -23.78 -3.75
CA THR A 21 -5.47 -22.54 -3.31
C THR A 21 -6.43 -22.81 -2.14
N ARG A 22 -6.70 -21.80 -1.32
CA ARG A 22 -7.70 -21.91 -0.24
C ARG A 22 -9.10 -22.32 -0.73
N PHE A 23 -9.44 -21.99 -1.98
CA PHE A 23 -10.73 -22.30 -2.58
C PHE A 23 -10.77 -23.76 -3.06
N GLN A 24 -9.71 -24.21 -3.74
CA GLN A 24 -9.56 -25.62 -4.09
C GLN A 24 -9.52 -26.52 -2.85
N ALA A 25 -8.87 -26.08 -1.76
CA ALA A 25 -8.89 -26.78 -0.48
C ALA A 25 -10.31 -26.92 0.09
N ALA A 26 -11.13 -25.89 -0.08
CA ALA A 26 -12.51 -25.90 0.37
C ALA A 26 -13.33 -26.97 -0.37
N GLU A 27 -13.14 -27.06 -1.69
CA GLU A 27 -13.81 -28.05 -2.55
C GLU A 27 -13.31 -29.48 -2.28
N GLU A 28 -11.98 -29.71 -2.31
CA GLU A 28 -11.37 -31.05 -2.19
C GLU A 28 -11.65 -31.69 -0.82
N TYR A 29 -11.56 -30.90 0.25
CA TYR A 29 -11.73 -31.38 1.62
C TYR A 29 -13.15 -31.17 2.16
N GLY A 30 -14.06 -30.58 1.37
CA GLY A 30 -15.42 -30.27 1.80
C GLY A 30 -15.47 -29.41 3.07
N ILE A 31 -14.59 -28.40 3.14
CA ILE A 31 -14.48 -27.43 4.24
C ILE A 31 -14.79 -26.03 3.75
N ASN A 32 -15.09 -25.11 4.66
CA ASN A 32 -15.25 -23.70 4.29
C ASN A 32 -13.89 -23.07 3.94
N ASP A 33 -13.89 -22.03 3.10
CA ASP A 33 -12.69 -21.27 2.71
C ASP A 33 -11.96 -20.66 3.91
N ASN A 34 -12.72 -20.19 4.91
CA ASN A 34 -12.21 -19.68 6.17
C ASN A 34 -11.58 -20.79 7.02
N THR A 35 -12.12 -22.01 6.97
CA THR A 35 -11.52 -23.16 7.66
C THR A 35 -10.19 -23.53 7.02
N ALA A 36 -10.12 -23.53 5.68
CA ALA A 36 -8.88 -23.73 4.95
C ALA A 36 -7.84 -22.64 5.28
N ARG A 37 -8.27 -21.38 5.40
CA ARG A 37 -7.42 -20.26 5.86
C ARG A 37 -6.92 -20.46 7.29
N ASN A 38 -7.78 -20.92 8.20
CA ASN A 38 -7.40 -21.18 9.59
C ASN A 38 -6.37 -22.32 9.68
N TYR A 39 -6.48 -23.35 8.84
CA TYR A 39 -5.48 -24.41 8.75
C TYR A 39 -4.13 -23.89 8.25
N MET A 40 -4.14 -22.99 7.27
CA MET A 40 -2.92 -22.30 6.80
C MET A 40 -2.28 -21.45 7.91
N TRP A 41 -3.07 -20.71 8.71
CA TRP A 41 -2.55 -19.97 9.87
C TRP A 41 -1.99 -20.89 10.95
N LEU A 42 -2.69 -21.99 11.25
CA LEU A 42 -2.23 -22.99 12.21
C LEU A 42 -0.86 -23.55 11.80
N TYR A 43 -0.66 -23.87 10.53
CA TYR A 43 0.64 -24.31 10.02
C TYR A 43 1.71 -23.21 10.17
N ARG A 44 1.38 -21.96 9.82
CA ARG A 44 2.33 -20.85 9.95
C ARG A 44 2.76 -20.62 11.40
N ASP A 45 1.80 -20.59 12.32
CA ASP A 45 2.04 -20.25 13.73
C ASP A 45 2.82 -21.38 14.44
N THR A 46 2.51 -22.64 14.12
CA THR A 46 3.26 -23.80 14.66
C THR A 46 4.70 -23.89 14.16
N ASN A 47 4.99 -23.36 12.97
CA ASN A 47 6.34 -23.36 12.39
C ASN A 47 7.04 -21.99 12.49
N HIS A 48 6.44 -21.02 13.19
CA HIS A 48 6.95 -19.65 13.33
C HIS A 48 7.35 -18.98 12.00
N LEU A 49 6.59 -19.24 10.94
CA LEU A 49 6.88 -18.76 9.60
C LEU A 49 6.43 -17.30 9.40
N PRO A 50 7.16 -16.50 8.60
CA PRO A 50 6.76 -15.12 8.33
C PRO A 50 5.42 -15.08 7.59
N PRO A 51 4.61 -14.01 7.74
CA PRO A 51 3.38 -13.87 6.98
C PRO A 51 3.66 -13.88 5.46
N LYS A 52 3.06 -14.83 4.72
CA LYS A 52 3.18 -14.97 3.26
C LYS A 52 2.84 -13.69 2.46
N ASN A 53 2.15 -12.72 3.07
CA ASN A 53 1.76 -11.45 2.47
C ASN A 53 2.58 -10.24 2.96
N ALA A 54 3.71 -10.39 3.66
CA ALA A 54 4.55 -9.27 4.07
C ALA A 54 5.04 -8.41 2.87
N GLY A 55 5.04 -8.96 1.65
CA GLY A 55 5.35 -8.24 0.41
C GLY A 55 4.15 -7.88 -0.48
N ARG A 56 2.95 -8.39 -0.23
CA ARG A 56 1.74 -7.95 -0.95
C ARG A 56 1.14 -6.78 -0.19
N LYS A 57 1.73 -5.60 -0.39
CA LYS A 57 0.96 -4.37 -0.21
C LYS A 57 -0.31 -4.57 -1.03
N ARG A 58 -1.47 -4.59 -0.36
CA ARG A 58 -2.72 -4.40 -1.08
C ARG A 58 -2.51 -3.13 -1.88
N ILE A 59 -2.60 -3.21 -3.20
CA ILE A 59 -2.96 -2.05 -4.02
C ILE A 59 -4.44 -1.80 -3.70
N THR A 60 -4.70 -1.43 -2.46
CA THR A 60 -5.83 -0.62 -2.07
C THR A 60 -5.27 0.78 -2.08
N ASP A 61 -5.91 1.68 -2.82
CA ASP A 61 -5.63 3.11 -2.92
C ASP A 61 -5.40 3.76 -1.55
N ALA A 62 -4.20 3.61 -0.99
CA ALA A 62 -3.69 4.25 0.22
C ALA A 62 -2.27 3.74 0.50
N SER A 63 -1.38 3.85 -0.50
CA SER A 63 0.04 4.04 -0.19
C SER A 63 0.45 5.46 -0.52
N LYS A 64 -0.34 6.44 -0.07
CA LYS A 64 0.31 7.58 0.57
C LYS A 64 0.89 7.04 1.87
N THR A 65 2.11 6.51 1.80
CA THR A 65 3.06 6.91 2.84
C THR A 65 2.82 8.41 3.06
N PRO A 66 2.76 8.93 4.30
CA PRO A 66 3.35 10.23 4.47
C PRO A 66 4.76 10.01 3.93
N GLN A 67 5.00 10.38 2.66
CA GLN A 67 6.21 11.10 2.42
C GLN A 67 6.08 12.20 3.46
N THR A 68 6.76 12.02 4.59
CA THR A 68 7.40 13.14 5.21
C THR A 68 8.14 13.72 4.02
N ILE A 69 7.48 14.68 3.37
CA ILE A 69 8.16 15.71 2.64
C ILE A 69 8.89 16.34 3.81
N GLU A 70 10.04 15.77 4.17
CA GLU A 70 11.11 16.58 4.67
C GLU A 70 11.26 17.54 3.50
N ALA A 71 10.55 18.65 3.61
CA ALA A 71 10.94 19.88 2.97
C ALA A 71 12.30 20.12 3.60
N LYS A 72 13.29 19.39 3.07
CA LYS A 72 14.69 19.61 3.29
C LYS A 72 14.82 21.01 2.76
N GLN A 73 14.77 21.96 3.70
CA GLN A 73 14.98 23.36 3.43
C GLN A 73 16.20 23.38 2.51
N PRO A 74 16.11 23.97 1.31
CA PRO A 74 17.23 23.92 0.39
C PRO A 74 18.45 24.42 1.15
N ASP A 75 19.52 23.62 1.12
CA ASP A 75 20.75 23.96 1.82
C ASP A 75 21.26 25.31 1.28
N PHE A 76 21.95 26.11 2.09
CA PHE A 76 22.35 27.46 1.66
C PHE A 76 23.17 27.44 0.37
N GLU A 77 24.01 26.42 0.16
CA GLU A 77 24.78 26.18 -1.07
C GLU A 77 23.89 26.01 -2.32
N SER A 78 22.67 25.48 -2.16
CA SER A 78 21.72 25.31 -3.26
C SER A 78 21.17 26.65 -3.75
N TYR A 79 21.05 27.65 -2.88
CA TYR A 79 20.60 29.00 -3.24
C TYR A 79 21.73 29.81 -3.88
N GLU A 80 22.98 29.63 -3.42
CA GLU A 80 24.13 30.29 -4.03
C GLU A 80 24.38 29.87 -5.48
N SER A 81 24.00 28.64 -5.81
CA SER A 81 24.11 28.08 -7.16
C SER A 81 22.96 28.48 -8.10
N MET A 82 21.90 29.12 -7.60
CA MET A 82 20.73 29.54 -8.40
C MET A 82 20.98 30.86 -9.13
N THR A 83 20.35 30.99 -10.28
CA THR A 83 20.31 32.26 -11.01
C THR A 83 19.41 33.28 -10.30
N LYS A 84 19.58 34.58 -10.62
CA LYS A 84 18.82 35.67 -10.00
C LYS A 84 17.31 35.48 -10.15
N GLU A 85 16.88 34.97 -11.30
CA GLU A 85 15.49 34.72 -11.65
C GLU A 85 14.90 33.58 -10.82
N GLU A 86 15.67 32.51 -10.63
CA GLU A 86 15.28 31.35 -9.82
C GLU A 86 15.15 31.72 -8.34
N LEU A 87 16.06 32.56 -7.83
CA LEU A 87 15.97 33.07 -6.46
C LEU A 87 14.71 33.91 -6.22
N ILE A 88 14.34 34.74 -7.19
CA ILE A 88 13.10 35.53 -7.13
C ILE A 88 11.88 34.60 -7.11
N GLN A 89 11.87 33.56 -7.94
CA GLN A 89 10.77 32.58 -7.98
C GLN A 89 10.66 31.80 -6.65
N ALA A 90 11.79 31.38 -6.07
CA ALA A 90 11.81 30.70 -4.79
C ALA A 90 11.24 31.59 -3.66
N LEU A 91 11.59 32.88 -3.66
CA LEU A 91 11.02 33.88 -2.74
C LEU A 91 9.50 34.01 -2.90
N ILE A 92 9.01 34.08 -4.14
CA ILE A 92 7.57 34.15 -4.42
C ILE A 92 6.85 32.91 -3.90
N GLN A 93 7.39 31.71 -4.16
CA GLN A 93 6.82 30.45 -3.69
C GLN A 93 6.78 30.39 -2.16
N ALA A 94 7.86 30.80 -1.48
CA ALA A 94 7.92 30.84 -0.02
C ALA A 94 6.84 31.77 0.59
N ARG A 95 6.59 32.93 -0.01
CA ARG A 95 5.51 33.84 0.44
C ARG A 95 4.12 33.25 0.22
N ILE A 96 3.91 32.53 -0.89
CA ILE A 96 2.64 31.87 -1.19
C ILE A 96 2.37 30.75 -0.19
N THR A 97 3.37 29.92 0.12
CA THR A 97 3.22 28.82 1.08
C THR A 97 2.97 29.35 2.49
N GLU A 98 3.70 30.39 2.92
CA GLU A 98 3.48 31.09 4.19
C GLU A 98 2.04 31.60 4.32
N ALA A 99 1.54 32.30 3.29
CA ALA A 99 0.17 32.82 3.27
C ALA A 99 -0.89 31.71 3.28
N ARG A 100 -0.62 30.57 2.64
CA ARG A 100 -1.52 29.40 2.64
C ARG A 100 -1.57 28.70 3.99
N LEU A 101 -0.41 28.49 4.62
CA LEU A 101 -0.30 27.94 5.97
C LEU A 101 -1.07 28.79 6.97
N LYS A 102 -0.90 30.12 6.90
CA LYS A 102 -1.64 31.07 7.75
C LYS A 102 -3.16 30.99 7.56
N LYS A 103 -3.63 30.67 6.35
CA LYS A 103 -5.06 30.51 6.04
C LYS A 103 -5.60 29.11 6.31
N GLY A 104 -4.77 28.17 6.78
CA GLY A 104 -5.20 26.80 7.11
C GLY A 104 -5.54 25.92 5.90
N TYR A 105 -5.11 26.28 4.68
CA TYR A 105 -5.34 25.48 3.48
C TYR A 105 -4.08 24.68 3.12
N GLU A 106 -4.16 23.35 3.25
CA GLU A 106 -3.15 22.43 2.73
C GLU A 106 -3.55 22.01 1.30
N VAL A 107 -2.75 22.40 0.29
CA VAL A 107 -3.00 22.05 -1.12
C VAL A 107 -2.53 20.61 -1.35
N LYS A 108 -3.47 19.66 -1.42
CA LYS A 108 -3.20 18.20 -1.52
C LYS A 108 -3.14 17.63 -2.93
N GLY A 109 -2.95 18.45 -3.96
CA GLY A 109 -2.79 17.94 -5.32
C GLY A 109 -2.51 19.00 -6.38
N ASP A 110 -1.63 18.63 -7.29
CA ASP A 110 -1.43 19.14 -8.64
C ASP A 110 -2.65 18.74 -9.47
N GLY A 111 -3.53 19.71 -9.73
CA GLY A 111 -4.81 19.50 -10.42
C GLY A 111 -4.63 18.95 -11.83
N SER A 112 -4.59 17.63 -11.96
CA SER A 112 -4.61 16.95 -13.25
C SER A 112 -5.98 17.13 -13.90
N VAL A 113 -6.01 17.64 -15.12
CA VAL A 113 -7.23 17.81 -15.91
C VAL A 113 -7.81 16.43 -16.24
N ILE A 114 -8.99 16.14 -15.71
CA ILE A 114 -9.70 14.90 -16.00
C ILE A 114 -10.36 15.03 -17.37
N HIS A 115 -9.80 14.37 -18.39
CA HIS A 115 -10.47 14.17 -19.67
C HIS A 115 -11.41 12.96 -19.58
N TYR A 116 -12.72 13.21 -19.60
CA TYR A 116 -13.71 12.15 -19.72
C TYR A 116 -13.75 11.66 -21.18
N SER A 117 -13.33 10.42 -21.43
CA SER A 117 -13.62 9.77 -22.70
C SER A 117 -15.10 9.42 -22.76
N SER A 118 -15.88 10.12 -23.58
CA SER A 118 -17.25 9.76 -23.90
C SER A 118 -17.26 8.46 -24.72
N LYS A 119 -17.36 7.31 -24.04
CA LYS A 119 -17.67 6.02 -24.67
C LYS A 119 -18.68 5.29 -23.80
N ASN A 120 -19.98 5.45 -24.09
CA ASN A 120 -20.85 4.39 -24.61
C ASN A 120 -22.33 4.83 -24.61
N ILE A 121 -23.17 3.98 -25.22
CA ILE A 121 -24.63 4.03 -25.47
C ILE A 121 -24.86 4.35 -26.96
N LYS A 122 -25.21 3.42 -27.84
CA LYS A 122 -25.94 2.15 -27.70
C LYS A 122 -25.57 1.18 -28.83
#